data_AF-A0AAU0LCF4-F1
#
_entry.id   AF-A0AAU0LCF4-F1
#
_cell.length_a   1.000
_cell.length_b   1.000
_cell.length_c   1.000
_cell.angle_alpha   90.00
_cell.angle_beta   90.00
_cell.angle_gamma   90.00
#
_symmetry.space_group_name_H-M   'P 1'
#
loop_
_entity.id
_entity.type
_entity.pdbx_description
1 polymer ?
#
loop_
_entity_poly.entity_id
_entity_poly.type
_entity_poly.pdbx_seq_one_letter_code
_entity_poly.pdbx_strand_id
1 'polypeptide(L)'
;MAKLLAWFPWFASALLLAGCYAQEKSPEDLLASEEVGDADFVRNWLQTNRHADQTAAQNFYQHGMKDFQRKAWSPAAKSFGTSMRLYPSPEALYRYVDVKLQMLAMVRKREGDIQEKLPLDMNYALKLYRSALSANMVLGTLSEEEKTRIENHVSCLQAYAAAGRPDMDCEPLHWYYNAAR
;
A
#
# COMPACT_ATOMS: atom_id res chain seq x y z
N MET A 1 -37.67 61.26 -20.62
CA MET A 1 -36.27 60.85 -20.40
C MET A 1 -36.23 59.33 -20.39
N ALA A 2 -35.37 58.74 -21.25
CA ALA A 2 -34.74 57.41 -21.23
C ALA A 2 -35.58 56.16 -20.87
N LYS A 3 -35.50 55.00 -21.52
CA LYS A 3 -34.72 54.48 -22.66
C LYS A 3 -35.41 53.16 -23.10
N LEU A 4 -35.49 52.94 -24.40
CA LEU A 4 -35.78 51.68 -25.08
C LEU A 4 -34.61 50.67 -24.92
N LEU A 5 -34.85 49.43 -25.36
CA LEU A 5 -33.90 48.36 -25.78
C LEU A 5 -33.65 47.30 -24.71
N ALA A 6 -33.53 46.01 -25.02
CA ALA A 6 -33.81 45.23 -26.21
C ALA A 6 -33.73 43.77 -25.75
N TRP A 7 -34.63 42.95 -26.27
CA TRP A 7 -34.69 41.52 -26.03
C TRP A 7 -33.60 40.84 -26.89
N PHE A 8 -32.59 40.25 -26.26
CA PHE A 8 -31.54 39.47 -26.93
C PHE A 8 -31.76 37.98 -26.63
N PRO A 9 -32.07 37.14 -27.63
CA PRO A 9 -31.87 35.70 -27.53
C PRO A 9 -30.46 35.33 -28.00
N TRP A 10 -30.02 34.14 -27.57
CA TRP A 10 -28.82 33.40 -28.00
C TRP A 10 -27.47 33.89 -27.50
N PHE A 11 -26.87 33.12 -26.60
CA PHE A 11 -25.71 32.29 -26.95
C PHE A 11 -25.60 31.14 -25.93
N ALA A 12 -25.97 29.95 -26.39
CA ALA A 12 -25.58 28.71 -25.76
C ALA A 12 -24.07 28.53 -25.98
N SER A 13 -23.28 28.68 -24.92
CA SER A 13 -21.91 28.19 -24.88
C SER A 13 -21.79 27.27 -23.66
N ALA A 14 -22.34 26.07 -23.83
CA ALA A 14 -21.97 24.92 -23.03
C ALA A 14 -20.51 24.60 -23.37
N LEU A 15 -19.58 25.18 -22.61
CA LEU A 15 -18.20 24.68 -22.53
C LEU A 15 -18.27 23.30 -21.86
N LEU A 16 -18.45 22.27 -22.69
CA LEU A 16 -18.15 20.89 -22.35
C LEU A 16 -16.63 20.80 -22.15
N LEU A 17 -16.17 21.21 -20.98
CA LEU A 17 -14.96 20.63 -20.39
C LEU A 17 -15.33 19.19 -20.06
N ALA A 18 -15.22 18.32 -21.06
CA ALA A 18 -15.01 16.91 -20.84
C ALA A 18 -13.63 16.76 -20.19
N GLY A 19 -13.56 17.12 -18.91
CA GLY A 19 -12.54 16.58 -18.04
C GLY A 19 -12.63 15.07 -18.17
N CYS A 20 -11.51 14.43 -18.49
CA CYS A 20 -11.35 13.01 -18.24
C CYS A 20 -11.55 12.84 -16.73
N TYR A 21 -12.80 12.64 -16.30
CA TYR A 21 -13.07 12.09 -14.99
C TYR A 21 -12.48 10.70 -15.07
N ALA A 22 -11.25 10.55 -14.58
CA ALA A 22 -10.75 9.27 -14.13
C ALA A 22 -11.84 8.76 -13.19
N GLN A 23 -12.62 7.81 -13.67
CA GLN A 23 -13.70 7.21 -12.91
C GLN A 23 -13.05 6.66 -11.65
N GLU A 24 -13.29 7.34 -10.53
CA GLU A 24 -12.77 6.93 -9.24
C GLU A 24 -13.39 5.56 -8.99
N LYS A 25 -12.56 4.50 -9.10
CA LYS A 25 -13.01 3.13 -8.89
C LYS A 25 -13.79 3.10 -7.58
N SER A 26 -14.97 2.51 -7.62
CA SER A 26 -15.86 2.50 -6.47
C SER A 26 -15.18 1.73 -5.33
N PRO A 27 -15.54 1.99 -4.06
CA PRO A 27 -15.03 1.20 -2.93
C PRO A 27 -15.25 -0.32 -3.06
N GLU A 28 -16.20 -0.73 -3.91
CA GLU A 28 -16.52 -2.13 -4.24
C GLU A 28 -15.47 -2.78 -5.17
N ASP A 29 -14.65 -1.98 -5.86
CA ASP A 29 -13.59 -2.46 -6.77
C ASP A 29 -12.25 -2.74 -6.06
N LEU A 30 -12.17 -2.50 -4.74
CA LEU A 30 -10.97 -2.72 -3.94
C LEU A 30 -10.97 -4.13 -3.35
N LEU A 31 -9.87 -4.86 -3.53
CA LEU A 31 -9.61 -6.11 -2.82
C LEU A 31 -9.72 -5.88 -1.31
N ALA A 32 -10.23 -6.85 -0.56
CA ALA A 32 -10.26 -6.82 0.89
C ALA A 32 -8.84 -6.89 1.49
N SER A 33 -8.69 -6.49 2.76
CA SER A 33 -7.38 -6.54 3.42
C SER A 33 -6.91 -7.97 3.67
N GLU A 34 -7.87 -8.87 3.87
CA GLU A 34 -7.67 -10.30 4.04
C GLU A 34 -7.21 -10.94 2.74
N GLU A 35 -7.79 -10.53 1.61
CA GLU A 35 -7.45 -11.01 0.26
C GLU A 35 -6.01 -10.64 -0.14
N VAL A 36 -5.60 -9.39 0.07
CA VAL A 36 -4.20 -8.98 -0.20
C VAL A 36 -3.20 -9.64 0.76
N GLY A 37 -3.66 -10.08 1.94
CA GLY A 37 -2.87 -10.85 2.90
C GLY A 37 -2.80 -12.35 2.60
N ASP A 38 -3.52 -12.84 1.59
CA ASP A 38 -3.47 -14.23 1.13
C ASP A 38 -2.60 -14.33 -0.13
N ALA A 39 -1.44 -14.98 0.02
CA ALA A 39 -0.45 -15.10 -1.02
C ALA A 39 -0.93 -15.92 -2.24
N ASP A 40 -1.74 -16.95 -2.00
CA ASP A 40 -2.30 -17.78 -3.07
C ASP A 40 -3.42 -17.03 -3.80
N PHE A 41 -4.25 -16.29 -3.06
CA PHE A 41 -5.23 -15.39 -3.66
C PHE A 41 -4.56 -14.35 -4.55
N VAL A 42 -3.56 -13.62 -4.05
CA VAL A 42 -2.85 -12.57 -4.80
C VAL A 42 -2.26 -13.13 -6.09
N ARG A 43 -1.59 -14.30 -6.02
CA ARG A 43 -1.03 -14.96 -7.20
C ARG A 43 -2.12 -15.28 -8.23
N ASN A 44 -3.21 -15.91 -7.81
CA ASN A 44 -4.30 -16.31 -8.68
C ASN A 44 -5.03 -15.10 -9.29
N TRP A 45 -5.23 -14.05 -8.50
CA TRP A 45 -5.87 -12.81 -8.95
C TRP A 45 -5.02 -12.15 -10.03
N LEU A 46 -3.72 -12.00 -9.84
CA LEU A 46 -2.81 -11.41 -10.83
C LEU A 46 -2.71 -12.24 -12.11
N GLN A 47 -2.73 -13.58 -11.99
CA GLN A 47 -2.72 -14.46 -13.16
C GLN A 47 -4.01 -14.38 -13.99
N THR A 48 -5.15 -14.13 -13.34
CA THR A 48 -6.46 -14.02 -13.99
C THR A 48 -6.75 -12.61 -14.51
N ASN A 49 -6.18 -11.58 -13.86
CA ASN A 49 -6.42 -10.17 -14.15
C ASN A 49 -5.21 -9.50 -14.82
N ARG A 50 -4.55 -10.18 -15.76
CA ARG A 50 -3.31 -9.69 -16.41
C ARG A 50 -3.45 -8.34 -17.12
N HIS A 51 -4.69 -7.97 -17.47
CA HIS A 51 -5.01 -6.72 -18.16
C HIS A 51 -5.79 -5.74 -17.27
N ALA A 52 -5.82 -5.96 -15.95
CA ALA A 52 -6.42 -4.99 -15.05
C ALA A 52 -5.73 -3.63 -15.18
N ASP A 53 -6.51 -2.56 -15.22
CA ASP A 53 -5.98 -1.19 -15.20
C ASP A 53 -5.24 -0.92 -13.89
N GLN A 54 -3.97 -0.56 -14.01
CA GLN A 54 -3.03 -0.29 -12.92
C GLN A 54 -2.86 1.20 -12.68
N THR A 55 -3.45 2.08 -13.50
CA THR A 55 -3.20 3.53 -13.49
C THR A 55 -3.50 4.14 -12.12
N ALA A 56 -4.67 3.84 -11.57
CA ALA A 56 -5.05 4.32 -10.24
C ALA A 56 -4.09 3.77 -9.16
N ALA A 57 -3.78 2.48 -9.18
CA ALA A 57 -2.88 1.85 -8.23
C ALA A 57 -1.47 2.48 -8.28
N GLN A 58 -0.97 2.76 -9.48
CA GLN A 58 0.33 3.39 -9.71
C GLN A 58 0.35 4.84 -9.21
N ASN A 59 -0.72 5.61 -9.42
CA ASN A 59 -0.85 6.97 -8.89
C ASN A 59 -0.79 6.97 -7.36
N PHE A 60 -1.54 6.08 -6.71
CA PHE A 60 -1.48 5.91 -5.26
C PHE A 60 -0.08 5.47 -4.79
N TYR A 61 0.57 4.54 -5.50
CA TYR A 61 1.94 4.15 -5.17
C TYR A 61 2.91 5.35 -5.22
N GLN A 62 2.85 6.17 -6.27
CA GLN A 62 3.71 7.34 -6.40
C GLN A 62 3.44 8.41 -5.33
N HIS A 63 2.17 8.60 -4.93
CA HIS A 63 1.84 9.44 -3.79
C HIS A 63 2.42 8.87 -2.48
N GLY A 64 2.27 7.56 -2.27
CA GLY A 64 2.86 6.86 -1.14
C GLY A 64 4.37 7.03 -1.06
N MET A 65 5.08 6.94 -2.19
CA MET A 65 6.52 7.16 -2.25
C MET A 65 6.93 8.59 -1.88
N LYS A 66 6.19 9.61 -2.35
CA LYS A 66 6.44 11.01 -1.97
C LYS A 66 6.28 11.22 -0.47
N ASP A 67 5.24 10.64 0.13
CA ASP A 67 4.99 10.72 1.56
C ASP A 67 6.02 9.92 2.36
N PHE A 68 6.40 8.73 1.87
CA PHE A 68 7.43 7.88 2.45
C PHE A 68 8.77 8.60 2.54
N GLN A 69 9.21 9.25 1.46
CA GLN A 69 10.45 10.03 1.41
C GLN A 69 10.45 11.20 2.41
N ARG A 70 9.27 11.76 2.69
CA ARG A 70 9.08 12.84 3.68
C ARG A 70 8.88 12.32 5.11
N LYS A 71 9.00 11.00 5.33
CA LYS A 71 8.69 10.33 6.60
C LYS A 71 7.25 10.58 7.08
N ALA A 72 6.34 10.90 6.15
CA ALA A 72 4.93 11.10 6.44
C ALA A 72 4.22 9.73 6.45
N TRP A 73 4.45 8.96 7.52
CA TRP A 73 4.09 7.54 7.58
C TRP A 73 2.59 7.26 7.45
N SER A 74 1.73 8.01 8.13
CA SER A 74 0.27 7.81 8.05
C SER A 74 -0.29 8.02 6.63
N PRO A 75 0.00 9.13 5.91
CA PRO A 75 -0.47 9.28 4.54
C PRO A 75 0.23 8.30 3.57
N ALA A 76 1.51 7.95 3.78
CA ALA A 76 2.17 6.91 3.00
C ALA A 76 1.46 5.55 3.15
N ALA A 77 1.10 5.14 4.38
CA ALA A 77 0.37 3.90 4.64
C ALA A 77 -1.01 3.89 3.97
N LYS A 78 -1.72 5.02 3.99
CA LYS A 78 -3.00 5.15 3.28
C LYS A 78 -2.81 4.94 1.78
N SER A 79 -1.82 5.61 1.18
CA SER A 79 -1.55 5.55 -0.25
C SER A 79 -1.10 4.15 -0.70
N PHE A 80 -0.15 3.52 0.00
CA PHE A 80 0.26 2.15 -0.31
C PHE A 80 -0.85 1.14 -0.06
N GLY A 81 -1.63 1.32 1.01
CA GLY A 81 -2.78 0.46 1.31
C GLY A 81 -3.85 0.51 0.23
N THR A 82 -4.15 1.70 -0.31
CA THR A 82 -5.05 1.82 -1.46
C THR A 82 -4.44 1.23 -2.72
N SER A 83 -3.16 1.48 -2.97
CA SER A 83 -2.44 0.93 -4.13
C SER A 83 -2.50 -0.60 -4.18
N MET A 84 -2.11 -1.28 -3.10
CA MET A 84 -2.10 -2.75 -3.05
C MET A 84 -3.49 -3.37 -3.16
N ARG A 85 -4.54 -2.66 -2.74
CA ARG A 85 -5.94 -3.12 -2.84
C ARG A 85 -6.56 -2.88 -4.22
N LEU A 86 -6.06 -1.90 -4.97
CA LEU A 86 -6.45 -1.68 -6.38
C LEU A 86 -5.73 -2.66 -7.32
N TYR A 87 -4.45 -2.90 -7.06
CA TYR A 87 -3.60 -3.81 -7.80
C TYR A 87 -2.44 -4.27 -6.89
N PRO A 88 -2.37 -5.55 -6.49
CA PRO A 88 -1.42 -6.02 -5.49
C PRO A 88 -0.02 -6.22 -6.08
N SER A 89 0.64 -5.13 -6.48
CA SER A 89 2.04 -5.18 -6.93
C SER A 89 2.96 -5.57 -5.76
N PRO A 90 4.09 -6.26 -6.03
CA PRO A 90 5.05 -6.61 -5.00
C PRO A 90 5.49 -5.40 -4.17
N GLU A 91 5.75 -4.26 -4.83
CA GLU A 91 6.23 -3.03 -4.21
C GLU A 91 5.18 -2.41 -3.30
N ALA A 92 3.92 -2.31 -3.75
CA ALA A 92 2.86 -1.76 -2.92
C ALA A 92 2.64 -2.59 -1.64
N LEU A 93 2.70 -3.92 -1.77
CA LEU A 93 2.55 -4.86 -0.65
C LEU A 93 3.68 -4.69 0.38
N TYR A 94 4.95 -4.79 -0.04
CA TYR A 94 6.06 -4.72 0.91
C TYR A 94 6.24 -3.30 1.48
N ARG A 95 6.02 -2.23 0.69
CA ARG A 95 6.14 -0.85 1.17
C ARG A 95 5.07 -0.49 2.19
N TYR A 96 3.87 -1.02 2.04
CA TYR A 96 2.85 -0.86 3.06
C TYR A 96 3.30 -1.44 4.41
N VAL A 97 3.92 -2.64 4.40
CA VAL A 97 4.48 -3.26 5.61
C VAL A 97 5.59 -2.41 6.21
N ASP A 98 6.57 -1.98 5.41
CA ASP A 98 7.69 -1.13 5.86
C ASP A 98 7.15 0.10 6.62
N VAL A 99 6.17 0.80 6.06
CA VAL A 99 5.57 1.97 6.69
C VAL A 99 4.81 1.63 7.97
N LYS A 100 4.06 0.52 7.99
CA LYS A 100 3.35 0.09 9.20
C LYS A 100 4.31 -0.20 10.35
N LEU A 101 5.45 -0.81 10.06
CA LEU A 101 6.48 -1.05 11.07
C LEU A 101 7.06 0.26 11.61
N GLN A 102 7.29 1.27 10.77
CA GLN A 102 7.68 2.61 11.23
C GLN A 102 6.61 3.24 12.14
N MET A 103 5.33 3.11 11.78
CA MET A 103 4.22 3.60 12.60
C MET A 103 4.15 2.91 13.96
N LEU A 104 4.29 1.58 13.98
CA LEU A 104 4.27 0.80 15.22
C LEU A 104 5.45 1.16 16.13
N ALA A 105 6.64 1.37 15.56
CA ALA A 105 7.80 1.80 16.32
C ALA A 105 7.60 3.19 16.96
N MET A 106 6.97 4.13 16.25
CA MET A 106 6.62 5.45 16.80
C MET A 106 5.61 5.37 17.93
N VAL A 107 4.56 4.55 17.77
CA VAL A 107 3.55 4.33 18.82
C VAL A 107 4.22 3.73 20.04
N ARG A 108 5.03 2.67 19.87
CA ARG A 108 5.81 2.07 20.96
C ARG A 108 6.69 3.09 21.68
N LYS A 109 7.36 3.96 20.94
CA LYS A 109 8.22 5.00 21.53
C LYS A 109 7.43 6.01 22.37
N ARG A 110 6.19 6.32 21.98
CA ARG A 110 5.31 7.27 22.67
C ARG A 110 4.62 6.64 23.88
N GLU A 111 4.12 5.42 23.72
CA GLU A 111 3.17 4.78 24.64
C GLU A 111 3.80 3.66 25.47
N GLY A 112 5.06 3.32 25.20
CA GLY A 112 5.71 2.16 25.78
C GLY A 112 5.42 0.89 24.99
N ASP A 113 5.87 -0.24 25.51
CA ASP A 113 5.83 -1.50 24.79
C ASP A 113 4.41 -2.07 24.68
N ILE A 114 3.93 -2.29 23.46
CA ILE A 114 2.60 -2.89 23.20
C ILE A 114 2.79 -4.36 22.84
N GLN A 115 3.34 -5.13 23.78
CA GLN A 115 3.74 -6.53 23.57
C GLN A 115 2.57 -7.44 23.18
N GLU A 116 1.35 -7.14 23.64
CA GLU A 116 0.17 -7.99 23.39
C GLU A 116 -0.24 -8.01 21.91
N LYS A 117 -0.02 -6.91 21.17
CA LYS A 117 -0.41 -6.80 19.75
C LYS A 117 0.73 -7.16 18.79
N LEU A 118 1.97 -7.15 19.27
CA LEU A 118 3.15 -7.39 18.46
C LEU A 118 3.10 -8.70 17.66
N PRO A 119 2.66 -9.86 18.21
CA PRO A 119 2.53 -11.08 17.42
C PRO A 119 1.51 -10.96 16.28
N LEU A 120 0.41 -10.22 16.48
CA LEU A 120 -0.61 -10.00 15.44
C LEU A 120 -0.06 -9.12 14.32
N ASP A 121 0.61 -8.02 14.69
CA ASP A 121 1.23 -7.10 13.73
C ASP A 121 2.32 -7.79 12.91
N MET A 122 3.18 -8.61 13.54
CA MET A 122 4.24 -9.35 12.86
C MET A 122 3.70 -10.48 11.98
N ASN A 123 2.63 -11.16 12.40
CA ASN A 123 1.96 -12.14 11.56
C ASN A 123 1.31 -11.48 10.33
N TYR A 124 0.78 -10.26 10.48
CA TYR A 124 0.23 -9.51 9.35
C TYR A 124 1.34 -9.04 8.39
N ALA A 125 2.46 -8.56 8.91
CA ALA A 125 3.66 -8.26 8.12
C ALA A 125 4.15 -9.48 7.32
N LEU A 126 4.24 -10.64 7.99
CA LEU A 126 4.65 -11.91 7.36
C LEU A 126 3.71 -12.29 6.20
N LYS A 127 2.39 -12.18 6.40
CA LYS A 127 1.40 -12.46 5.35
C LYS A 127 1.64 -11.60 4.11
N LEU A 128 1.79 -10.28 4.29
CA LEU A 128 1.98 -9.36 3.17
C LEU A 128 3.35 -9.50 2.48
N TYR A 129 4.42 -9.80 3.20
CA TYR A 129 5.70 -10.12 2.56
C TYR A 129 5.62 -11.40 1.71
N ARG A 130 4.90 -12.43 2.17
CA ARG A 130 4.62 -13.63 1.34
C ARG A 130 3.77 -13.31 0.11
N SER A 131 2.76 -12.44 0.27
CA SER A 131 1.98 -11.95 -0.87
C SER A 131 2.86 -11.19 -1.86
N ALA A 132 3.82 -10.38 -1.39
CA ALA A 132 4.74 -9.66 -2.26
C ALA A 132 5.62 -10.61 -3.09
N LEU A 133 6.17 -11.66 -2.46
CA LEU A 133 6.92 -12.71 -3.19
C LEU A 133 6.04 -13.45 -4.20
N SER A 134 4.80 -13.77 -3.83
CA SER A 134 3.86 -14.47 -4.71
C SER A 134 3.40 -13.59 -5.89
N ALA A 135 3.18 -12.30 -5.66
CA ALA A 135 2.96 -11.33 -6.73
C ALA A 135 4.18 -11.23 -7.64
N ASN A 136 5.39 -11.26 -7.08
CA ASN A 136 6.62 -11.18 -7.84
C ASN A 136 6.85 -12.41 -8.74
N MET A 137 6.37 -13.59 -8.34
CA MET A 137 6.38 -14.77 -9.22
C MET A 137 5.56 -14.58 -10.50
N VAL A 138 4.57 -13.68 -10.49
CA VAL A 138 3.72 -13.39 -11.65
C VAL A 138 4.24 -12.19 -12.43
N LEU A 139 4.63 -11.12 -11.73
CA LEU A 139 4.94 -9.83 -12.34
C LEU A 139 6.45 -9.61 -12.57
N GLY A 140 7.31 -10.22 -11.76
CA GLY A 140 8.77 -10.14 -11.90
C GLY A 140 9.32 -8.72 -11.79
N THR A 141 8.71 -7.85 -10.98
CA THR A 141 9.05 -6.42 -10.91
C THR A 141 10.07 -6.09 -9.82
N LEU A 142 10.25 -6.96 -8.83
CA LEU A 142 11.29 -6.76 -7.80
C LEU A 142 12.69 -6.99 -8.39
N SER A 143 13.64 -6.17 -7.96
CA SER A 143 15.07 -6.48 -8.13
C SER A 143 15.48 -7.68 -7.28
N GLU A 144 16.58 -8.35 -7.64
CA GLU A 144 17.10 -9.48 -6.85
C GLU A 144 17.47 -9.08 -5.41
N GLU A 145 17.93 -7.83 -5.21
CA GLU A 145 18.22 -7.29 -3.88
C GLU A 145 16.92 -7.18 -3.05
N GLU A 146 15.86 -6.59 -3.62
CA GLU A 146 14.58 -6.45 -2.93
C GLU A 146 13.94 -7.82 -2.63
N LYS A 147 13.99 -8.73 -3.60
CA LYS A 147 13.49 -10.09 -3.43
C LYS A 147 14.21 -10.81 -2.30
N THR A 148 15.54 -10.81 -2.31
CA THR A 148 16.37 -11.44 -1.27
C THR A 148 16.07 -10.83 0.11
N ARG A 149 15.93 -9.50 0.18
CA ARG A 149 15.56 -8.81 1.43
C ARG A 149 14.21 -9.30 1.97
N ILE A 150 13.20 -9.39 1.11
CA ILE A 150 11.85 -9.84 1.50
C ILE A 150 11.86 -11.33 1.88
N GLU A 151 12.62 -12.18 1.18
CA GLU A 151 12.81 -13.59 1.57
C GLU A 151 13.41 -13.71 2.98
N ASN A 152 14.41 -12.88 3.30
CA ASN A 152 14.99 -12.82 4.65
C ASN A 152 13.96 -12.36 5.69
N HIS A 153 13.13 -11.36 5.37
CA HIS A 153 12.04 -10.90 6.25
C HIS A 153 11.03 -12.01 6.53
N VAL A 154 10.61 -12.74 5.50
CA VAL A 154 9.69 -13.88 5.64
C VAL A 154 10.29 -14.95 6.54
N SER A 155 11.55 -15.32 6.28
CA SER A 155 12.28 -16.34 7.04
C SER A 155 12.39 -15.97 8.52
N CYS A 156 12.80 -14.74 8.83
CA CYS A 156 12.99 -14.32 10.22
C CYS A 156 11.66 -14.13 10.97
N LEU A 157 10.62 -13.61 10.30
CA LEU A 157 9.29 -13.49 10.90
C LEU A 157 8.62 -14.85 11.12
N GLN A 158 8.90 -15.84 10.26
CA GLN A 158 8.49 -17.24 10.50
C GLN A 158 9.15 -17.82 11.73
N ALA A 159 10.46 -17.61 11.89
CA ALA A 159 11.20 -18.04 13.07
C ALA A 159 10.65 -17.38 14.34
N TYR A 160 10.36 -16.07 14.28
CA TYR A 160 9.70 -15.34 15.37
C TYR A 160 8.33 -15.93 15.71
N ALA A 161 7.48 -16.20 14.72
CA ALA A 161 6.15 -16.79 14.94
C ALA A 161 6.22 -18.19 15.58
N ALA A 162 7.28 -18.97 15.29
CA ALA A 162 7.48 -20.29 15.85
C ALA A 162 8.09 -20.29 17.26
N ALA A 163 9.09 -19.44 17.50
CA ALA A 163 9.87 -19.42 18.75
C ALA A 163 9.34 -18.41 19.79
N GLY A 164 8.56 -17.41 19.37
CA GLY A 164 8.01 -16.36 20.23
C GLY A 164 9.06 -15.41 20.83
N ARG A 165 10.32 -15.49 20.38
CA ARG A 165 11.42 -14.65 20.87
C ARG A 165 11.94 -13.77 19.75
N PRO A 166 12.04 -12.45 19.96
CA PRO A 166 12.55 -11.55 18.96
C PRO A 166 14.04 -11.81 18.71
N ASP A 167 14.39 -11.98 17.44
CA ASP A 167 15.77 -11.94 16.96
C ASP A 167 16.04 -10.53 16.43
N MET A 168 17.07 -9.87 16.94
CA MET A 168 17.39 -8.49 16.56
C MET A 168 18.09 -8.40 15.20
N ASP A 169 18.52 -9.53 14.64
CA ASP A 169 18.98 -9.65 13.26
C ASP A 169 17.79 -9.73 12.27
N CYS A 170 16.57 -9.94 12.76
CA CYS A 170 15.36 -9.84 11.95
C CYS A 170 15.02 -8.37 11.71
N GLU A 171 15.35 -7.86 10.52
CA GLU A 171 15.20 -6.46 10.15
C GLU A 171 13.79 -5.87 10.45
N PRO A 172 12.65 -6.54 10.18
CA PRO A 172 11.33 -6.05 10.57
C PRO A 172 11.17 -5.83 12.08
N LEU A 173 11.68 -6.75 12.90
CA LEU A 173 11.69 -6.61 14.35
C LEU A 173 12.67 -5.51 14.78
N HIS A 174 13.84 -5.42 14.15
CA HIS A 174 14.79 -4.35 14.37
C HIS A 174 14.15 -2.98 14.13
N TRP A 175 13.42 -2.80 13.02
CA TRP A 175 12.71 -1.56 12.74
C TRP A 175 11.67 -1.25 13.83
N TYR A 176 10.88 -2.23 14.27
CA TYR A 176 9.93 -2.05 15.36
C TYR A 176 10.60 -1.61 16.68
N TYR A 177 11.71 -2.24 17.05
CA TYR A 177 12.40 -1.98 18.32
C TYR A 177 13.26 -0.71 18.29
N ASN A 178 13.82 -0.36 17.13
CA ASN A 178 14.91 0.62 17.01
C ASN A 178 14.66 1.78 16.06
N ALA A 179 13.47 1.95 15.45
CA ALA A 179 13.26 3.05 14.50
C ALA A 179 13.72 4.41 15.07
N ALA A 180 14.76 4.95 14.44
CA ALA A 180 15.34 6.24 14.73
C ALA A 180 14.49 7.37 14.10
N ARG A 181 14.64 8.59 14.63
CA ARG A 181 13.92 9.80 14.18
C ARG A 181 14.09 10.07 12.68
#